data_AF-A0A094QY15-F1
#
_entry.id   AF-A0A094QY15-F1
#
_cell.length_a   1.000
_cell.length_b   1.000
_cell.length_c   1.000
_cell.angle_alpha   90.00
_cell.angle_beta   90.00
_cell.angle_gamma   90.00
#
_symmetry.space_group_name_H-M   'P 1'
#
loop_
_entity.id
_entity.type
_entity.pdbx_description
1 polymer ?
#
loop_
_entity_poly.entity_id
_entity_poly.type
_entity_poly.pdbx_seq_one_letter_code
_entity_poly.pdbx_strand_id
1 'polypeptide(L)' 'MNKLVELSISAVIVISLTLLLSRSLKLSAKYERKPRKLSDWNSLDQGIDPTEDSESKR' A
#
# COMPACT_ATOMS: atom_id res chain seq x y z
N MET A 1 -12.63 -21.65 -35.24
CA MET A 1 -11.84 -21.10 -34.13
C MET A 1 -11.88 -22.12 -33.01
N ASN A 2 -10.74 -22.53 -32.45
CA ASN A 2 -10.71 -23.57 -31.43
C ASN A 2 -11.28 -23.01 -30.13
N LYS A 3 -12.37 -23.59 -29.61
CA LYS A 3 -13.03 -23.14 -28.37
C LYS A 3 -12.05 -23.05 -27.17
N LEU A 4 -11.02 -23.90 -27.15
CA LEU A 4 -9.94 -23.84 -26.16
C LEU A 4 -9.12 -22.55 -26.25
N VAL A 5 -8.87 -22.06 -27.47
CA VAL A 5 -8.14 -20.81 -27.70
C VAL A 5 -8.98 -19.62 -27.22
N GLU A 6 -10.27 -19.59 -27.57
CA GLU A 6 -11.20 -18.55 -27.12
C GLU A 6 -11.33 -18.51 -25.58
N LEU A 7 -11.41 -19.69 -24.95
CA LEU A 7 -11.46 -19.81 -23.49
C LEU A 7 -10.16 -19.34 -22.83
N SER A 8 -9.01 -19.67 -23.40
CA SER A 8 -7.72 -19.23 -22.85
C SER A 8 -7.54 -17.71 -22.93
N ILE A 9 -7.97 -17.10 -24.04
CA ILE A 9 -7.89 -15.65 -24.24
C ILE A 9 -8.79 -14.91 -23.25
N SER A 10 -10.03 -15.36 -23.06
CA SER A 10 -10.94 -14.73 -22.10
C SER A 10 -10.42 -14.85 -20.65
N ALA A 11 -9.87 -16.00 -20.27
CA ALA A 11 -9.27 -16.20 -18.96
C ALA A 11 -8.08 -15.24 -18.71
N VAL A 12 -7.18 -15.09 -19.69
CA VAL A 12 -6.03 -14.18 -19.59
C VAL A 12 -6.47 -12.73 -19.42
N ILE A 13 -7.52 -12.29 -20.14
CA ILE A 13 -8.05 -10.93 -20.03
C ILE A 13 -8.62 -10.68 -18.63
N VAL A 14 -9.43 -11.60 -18.09
CA VAL A 14 -10.01 -11.45 -16.75
C VAL A 14 -8.93 -11.44 -15.67
N ILE A 15 -7.94 -12.34 -15.75
CA ILE A 15 -6.83 -12.42 -14.78
C ILE A 15 -5.98 -11.15 -14.83
N SER A 16 -5.63 -10.66 -16.02
CA SER A 16 -4.83 -9.44 -16.14
C SER A 16 -5.58 -8.22 -15.60
N LEU A 17 -6.87 -8.08 -15.90
CA LEU A 17 -7.70 -6.98 -15.41
C LEU A 17 -7.81 -7.00 -13.88
N THR A 18 -8.05 -8.18 -13.30
CA THR A 18 -8.16 -8.33 -11.83
C THR A 18 -6.85 -8.01 -11.12
N LEU A 19 -5.70 -8.46 -11.64
CA LEU A 19 -4.37 -8.14 -11.08
C LEU A 19 -4.03 -6.64 -11.16
N LEU A 20 -4.41 -5.98 -12.25
CA LEU A 20 -4.21 -4.54 -12.42
C LEU A 20 -5.08 -3.76 -11.42
N LEU A 21 -6.36 -4.12 -11.29
CA LEU A 21 -7.25 -3.51 -10.30
C LEU A 21 -6.76 -3.77 -8.88
N SER A 22 -6.34 -4.99 -8.53
CA SER A 22 -5.85 -5.30 -7.18
C SER A 22 -4.59 -4.52 -6.82
N ARG A 23 -3.73 -4.21 -7.80
CA ARG A 23 -2.56 -3.35 -7.60
C ARG A 23 -2.93 -1.87 -7.40
N SER A 24 -3.92 -1.38 -8.15
CA SER A 24 -4.36 0.02 -8.05
C SER A 24 -5.18 0.28 -6.80
N LEU A 25 -5.98 -0.69 -6.36
CA LEU A 25 -6.76 -0.64 -5.14
C LEU A 25 -5.83 -0.98 -3.96
N LYS A 26 -4.95 -0.05 -3.62
CA LYS A 26 -4.22 -0.10 -2.34
C LYS A 26 -5.24 -0.31 -1.24
N LEU A 27 -5.25 -1.50 -0.62
CA LEU A 27 -6.03 -1.77 0.60
C LEU A 27 -5.72 -0.61 1.53
N SER A 28 -6.76 0.19 1.80
CA SER A 28 -6.77 1.46 2.51
C SER A 28 -5.49 1.73 3.32
N ALA A 29 -4.92 2.94 3.17
CA ALA A 29 -3.77 3.43 3.95
C ALA A 29 -3.88 3.24 5.47
N LYS A 30 -5.07 2.88 5.96
CA LYS A 30 -5.31 2.34 7.31
C LYS A 30 -4.46 1.09 7.66
N TYR A 31 -4.02 0.29 6.68
CA TYR A 31 -3.13 -0.87 6.88
C TYR A 31 -1.68 -0.64 6.44
N GLU A 32 -1.34 0.57 5.99
CA GLU A 32 0.07 0.94 5.84
C GLU A 32 0.66 0.99 7.26
N ARG A 33 1.28 -0.11 7.69
CA ARG A 33 1.99 -0.24 8.98
C ARG A 33 3.24 0.66 9.07
N LYS A 34 3.39 1.62 8.16
CA LYS A 34 4.35 2.72 8.31
C LYS A 34 3.61 3.86 9.00
N PRO A 35 3.87 4.10 10.30
CA PRO A 35 3.27 5.24 10.95
C PRO A 35 3.74 6.50 10.20
N ARG A 36 2.81 7.34 9.74
CA ARG A 36 3.13 8.59 9.02
C ARG A 36 3.93 9.57 9.87
N LYS A 37 3.91 9.38 11.18
CA LYS A 37 4.72 10.07 12.17
C LYS A 37 5.69 9.06 12.76
N LEU A 38 6.96 9.44 12.90
CA LEU A 38 7.84 8.68 13.76
C LEU A 38 7.22 8.64 15.17
N SER A 39 7.23 7.48 15.80
CA SER A 39 6.97 7.43 17.24
C SER A 39 8.15 8.08 17.96
N ASP A 40 7.89 8.66 19.13
CA ASP A 40 8.92 9.29 19.98
C ASP A 40 10.09 8.35 20.29
N TRP A 41 9.83 7.04 20.33
CA TRP A 41 10.86 6.01 20.48
C TRP A 41 11.69 5.79 19.22
N ASN A 42 11.06 5.82 18.05
CA ASN A 42 11.76 5.66 16.77
C ASN A 42 12.51 6.94 16.36
N SER A 43 12.14 8.12 16.90
CA SER A 43 12.83 9.38 16.61
C SER A 43 14.17 9.44 17.30
N LEU A 44 14.25 8.90 18.51
CA LEU A 44 15.50 8.75 19.25
C LEU A 44 16.53 7.92 18.47
N ASP A 45 16.09 6.81 17.87
CA ASP A 45 16.95 5.94 17.04
C ASP A 45 17.42 6.65 15.75
N GLN A 46 16.69 7.66 15.28
CA GLN A 46 17.08 8.49 14.14
C GLN A 46 17.83 9.76 14.53
N GLY A 47 18.14 9.94 15.83
CA GLY A 47 18.82 11.13 16.34
C GLY A 47 17.97 12.41 16.33
N ILE A 48 16.65 12.26 16.22
CA ILE A 48 15.68 13.35 16.30
C ILE A 48 15.20 13.45 17.75
N ASP A 49 15.31 14.64 18.35
CA ASP A 49 14.80 14.89 19.69
C ASP A 49 13.25 14.84 19.69
N PRO A 50 12.62 13.86 20.38
CA PRO A 50 11.15 13.72 20.43
C PRO A 50 10.45 14.90 21.12
N THR A 51 11.19 15.80 21.78
CA THR A 51 10.62 16.92 22.53
C THR A 51 10.16 18.06 21.62
N GLU A 52 10.78 18.24 20.45
CA GLU A 52 10.51 19.37 19.56
C GLU A 52 9.14 19.28 18.86
N ASP A 53 8.66 18.06 18.54
CA ASP A 53 7.37 17.86 17.85
C ASP A 53 6.14 18.04 18.77
N SER A 54 6.34 18.03 20.09
CA SER A 54 5.26 18.11 21.09
C SER A 54 4.75 19.54 21.33
N GLU A 55 5.54 20.56 21.00
CA GLU A 55 5.16 21.98 21.19
C GLU A 55 4.27 22.52 20.07
N SER A 56 4.31 21.95 18.85
CA SER A 56 3.52 22.42 17.71
C SER A 56 2.01 22.14 17.82
N LYS A 57 1.54 21.49 18.89
CA LYS A 57 0.15 21.03 19.02
C LYS A 57 -0.65 21.66 20.18
N ARG A 58 -0.17 22.75 20.77
CA ARG A 58 -0.95 23.60 21.69
C ARG A 58 -1.52 24.81 20.98
#